data_AF-A0A7W6S6U1-F1
#
_entry.id   AF-A0A7W6S6U1-F1
#
_cell.length_a   1.000
_cell.length_b   1.000
_cell.length_c   1.000
_cell.angle_alpha   90.00
_cell.angle_beta   90.00
_cell.angle_gamma   90.00
#
_symmetry.space_group_name_H-M   'P 1'
#
loop_
_entity.id
_entity.type
_entity.pdbx_description
1 polymer ?
#
loop_
_entity_poly.entity_id
_entity_poly.type
_entity_poly.pdbx_seq_one_letter_code
_entity_poly.pdbx_strand_id
1 'polypeptide(L)'
;MTITTAPFAALSIFLITGSVAHASTDDAWAKFQTDVSRACVKASKGLIEKGNTVVDPYGSQHYGMAVVTGKAVGAKTRISTICVYDKQKKTAEIGGEISAEKLAVKP
;
A
#
# COMPACT_ATOMS: atom_id res chain seq x y z
N MET A 1 65.71 26.51 -18.63
CA MET A 1 64.99 26.15 -19.87
C MET A 1 64.51 24.72 -19.68
N THR A 2 63.26 24.37 -19.40
CA THR A 2 61.96 25.06 -19.32
C THR A 2 61.12 24.19 -18.37
N ILE A 3 60.45 24.79 -17.40
CA ILE A 3 59.45 24.14 -16.54
C ILE A 3 58.15 24.08 -17.35
N THR A 4 57.57 22.90 -17.53
CA THR A 4 56.23 22.77 -18.13
C THR A 4 55.32 22.02 -17.16
N THR A 5 54.51 22.82 -16.46
CA THR A 5 53.35 22.43 -15.66
C THR A 5 52.25 21.84 -16.57
N ALA A 6 51.65 20.72 -16.19
CA ALA A 6 50.35 20.29 -16.73
C ALA A 6 49.40 19.99 -15.56
N PRO A 7 48.13 20.43 -15.62
CA PRO A 7 47.30 20.66 -14.45
C PRO A 7 46.53 19.41 -14.03
N PHE A 8 46.40 19.25 -12.71
CA PHE A 8 45.40 18.40 -12.07
C PHE A 8 44.01 18.76 -12.57
N ALA A 9 43.31 17.83 -13.23
CA ALA A 9 41.89 17.95 -13.51
C ALA A 9 41.21 16.59 -13.26
N ALA A 10 41.08 16.21 -11.99
CA ALA A 10 40.20 15.13 -11.57
C ALA A 10 38.75 15.66 -11.54
N LEU A 11 38.03 15.50 -12.65
CA LEU A 11 36.61 15.84 -12.75
C LEU A 11 35.78 14.69 -12.18
N SER A 12 35.55 14.69 -10.86
CA SER A 12 34.60 13.80 -10.20
C SER A 12 33.17 14.22 -10.55
N ILE A 13 32.58 13.60 -11.58
CA ILE A 13 31.16 13.74 -11.89
C ILE A 13 30.37 12.96 -10.83
N PHE A 14 29.91 13.66 -9.79
CA PHE A 14 28.88 13.15 -8.89
C PHE A 14 27.55 13.19 -9.65
N LEU A 15 27.17 12.08 -10.29
CA LEU A 15 25.82 11.93 -10.83
C LEU A 15 24.86 11.84 -9.63
N ILE A 16 24.29 12.98 -9.27
CA ILE A 16 23.12 13.06 -8.40
C ILE A 16 21.98 12.37 -9.18
N THR A 17 21.85 11.05 -9.04
CA THR A 17 20.63 10.33 -9.41
C THR A 17 19.56 10.69 -8.38
N GLY A 18 19.13 11.95 -8.40
CA GLY A 18 17.96 12.40 -7.67
C GLY A 18 16.81 11.55 -8.15
N SER A 19 16.26 10.75 -7.25
CA SER A 19 15.05 9.98 -7.51
C SER A 19 13.99 10.98 -7.92
N VAL A 20 13.69 11.04 -9.23
CA VAL A 20 12.52 11.74 -9.72
C VAL A 20 11.34 11.12 -8.99
N ALA A 21 10.79 11.83 -8.01
CA ALA A 21 9.56 11.46 -7.36
C ALA A 21 8.47 11.63 -8.43
N HIS A 22 8.29 10.59 -9.25
CA HIS A 22 7.14 10.50 -10.14
C HIS A 22 5.93 10.50 -9.22
N ALA A 23 5.26 11.66 -9.13
CA ALA A 23 3.93 11.73 -8.60
C ALA A 23 3.12 10.66 -9.36
N SER A 24 2.65 9.64 -8.63
CA SER A 24 1.84 8.61 -9.24
C SER A 24 0.63 9.27 -9.90
N THR A 25 0.36 8.88 -11.14
CA THR A 25 -0.80 9.37 -11.89
C THR A 25 -2.09 8.84 -11.29
N ASP A 26 -3.22 9.49 -11.58
CA ASP A 26 -4.54 9.07 -11.09
C ASP A 26 -4.84 7.60 -11.46
N ASP A 27 -4.43 7.16 -12.65
CA ASP A 27 -4.56 5.78 -13.10
C ASP A 27 -3.74 4.79 -12.24
N ALA A 28 -2.54 5.19 -11.83
CA ALA A 28 -1.70 4.36 -10.96
C ALA A 28 -2.34 4.20 -9.58
N TRP A 29 -2.94 5.26 -9.04
CA TRP A 29 -3.68 5.21 -7.76
C TRP A 29 -4.96 4.36 -7.86
N ALA A 30 -5.73 4.50 -8.93
CA ALA A 30 -6.93 3.69 -9.16
C ALA A 30 -6.58 2.19 -9.27
N LYS A 31 -5.51 1.88 -10.00
CA LYS A 31 -5.00 0.50 -10.10
C LYS A 31 -4.52 -0.03 -8.75
N PHE A 32 -3.78 0.77 -7.99
CA PHE A 32 -3.32 0.41 -6.66
C PHE A 32 -4.49 0.07 -5.73
N GLN A 33 -5.51 0.95 -5.64
CA GLN A 33 -6.69 0.71 -4.81
C GLN A 33 -7.44 -0.56 -5.22
N THR A 34 -7.55 -0.81 -6.52
CA THR A 34 -8.17 -2.03 -7.06
C THR A 34 -7.38 -3.28 -6.64
N ASP A 35 -6.05 -3.24 -6.72
CA ASP A 35 -5.20 -4.38 -6.37
C ASP A 35 -5.22 -4.67 -4.86
N VAL A 36 -5.21 -3.63 -4.01
CA VAL A 36 -5.41 -3.77 -2.56
C VAL A 36 -6.79 -4.36 -2.26
N SER A 37 -7.85 -3.78 -2.80
CA SER A 37 -9.23 -4.24 -2.60
C SER A 37 -9.38 -5.74 -2.93
N ARG A 38 -8.89 -6.14 -4.10
CA ARG A 38 -8.96 -7.52 -4.58
C ARG A 38 -8.20 -8.48 -3.67
N ALA A 39 -6.98 -8.12 -3.27
CA ALA A 39 -6.14 -8.95 -2.41
C ALA A 39 -6.79 -9.10 -1.02
N CYS A 40 -7.31 -8.02 -0.47
CA CYS A 40 -7.96 -8.00 0.84
C CYS A 40 -9.25 -8.82 0.89
N VAL A 41 -10.15 -8.66 -0.09
CA VAL A 41 -11.36 -9.50 -0.18
C VAL A 41 -11.01 -10.98 -0.32
N LYS A 42 -9.96 -11.29 -1.09
CA LYS A 42 -9.50 -12.68 -1.25
C LYS A 42 -8.99 -13.25 0.07
N ALA A 43 -8.16 -12.51 0.80
CA ALA A 43 -7.57 -12.96 2.05
C ALA A 43 -8.61 -13.07 3.18
N SER A 44 -9.68 -12.26 3.15
CA SER A 44 -10.71 -12.26 4.20
C SER A 44 -11.79 -13.35 4.05
N LYS A 45 -11.76 -14.18 3.00
CA LYS A 45 -12.85 -15.14 2.70
C LYS A 45 -13.16 -16.14 3.82
N GLY A 46 -12.19 -16.43 4.69
CA GLY A 46 -12.39 -17.30 5.85
C GLY A 46 -13.14 -16.64 7.02
N LEU A 47 -13.15 -15.31 7.08
CA LEU A 47 -13.79 -14.53 8.15
C LEU A 47 -15.07 -13.85 7.68
N ILE A 48 -15.09 -13.36 6.43
CA ILE A 48 -16.16 -12.49 5.93
C ILE A 48 -16.77 -13.05 4.63
N GLU A 49 -18.07 -13.28 4.64
CA GLU A 49 -18.89 -13.56 3.46
C GLU A 49 -19.08 -12.28 2.65
N LYS A 50 -18.73 -12.33 1.35
CA LYS A 50 -18.91 -11.22 0.38
C LYS A 50 -18.41 -9.87 0.92
N GLY A 51 -17.16 -9.84 1.39
CA GLY A 51 -16.57 -8.65 1.99
C GLY A 51 -16.55 -7.45 1.04
N ASN A 52 -16.89 -6.28 1.58
CA ASN A 52 -16.71 -4.99 0.92
C ASN A 52 -15.51 -4.26 1.53
N THR A 53 -14.77 -3.51 0.72
CA THR A 53 -13.54 -2.83 1.15
C THR A 53 -13.70 -1.32 1.17
N VAL A 54 -13.07 -0.70 2.17
CA VAL A 54 -12.73 0.72 2.17
C VAL A 54 -11.21 0.78 2.19
N VAL A 55 -10.62 1.21 1.07
CA VAL A 55 -9.17 1.22 0.86
C VAL A 55 -8.62 2.59 1.26
N ASP A 56 -7.51 2.61 1.99
CA ASP A 56 -6.69 3.80 2.12
C ASP A 56 -6.20 4.21 0.72
N PRO A 57 -6.56 5.40 0.20
CA PRO A 57 -6.29 5.80 -1.18
C PRO A 57 -4.81 5.72 -1.59
N TYR A 58 -3.91 5.87 -0.63
CA TYR A 58 -2.46 5.96 -0.87
C TYR A 58 -1.69 4.85 -0.14
N GLY A 59 -2.19 4.43 1.03
CA GLY A 59 -1.49 3.56 1.95
C GLY A 59 -0.22 4.21 2.52
N SER A 60 0.73 3.37 2.91
CA SER A 60 2.05 3.78 3.38
C SER A 60 3.13 3.55 2.31
N GLN A 61 4.39 3.84 2.64
CA GLN A 61 5.52 3.60 1.73
C GLN A 61 5.59 2.16 1.23
N HIS A 62 5.31 1.18 2.10
CA HIS A 62 5.47 -0.25 1.79
C HIS A 62 4.16 -1.02 1.70
N TYR A 63 3.06 -0.46 2.23
CA TYR A 63 1.82 -1.20 2.40
C TYR A 63 0.60 -0.46 1.85
N GLY A 64 -0.31 -1.19 1.22
CA GLY A 64 -1.69 -0.77 1.09
C GLY A 64 -2.50 -1.25 2.28
N MET A 65 -3.52 -0.49 2.66
CA MET A 65 -4.36 -0.82 3.80
C MET A 65 -5.82 -0.71 3.41
N ALA A 66 -6.63 -1.61 3.93
CA ALA A 66 -8.06 -1.54 3.74
C ALA A 66 -8.80 -2.08 4.95
N VAL A 67 -9.99 -1.54 5.20
CA VAL A 67 -10.96 -2.17 6.10
C VAL A 67 -11.86 -3.04 5.23
N VAL A 68 -11.91 -4.34 5.53
CA VAL A 68 -12.88 -5.26 4.92
C VAL A 68 -14.05 -5.43 5.88
N THR A 69 -15.27 -5.22 5.41
CA THR A 69 -16.48 -5.32 6.22
C THR A 69 -17.52 -6.19 5.53
N GLY A 70 -18.19 -7.04 6.28
CA GLY A 70 -19.26 -7.90 5.75
C GLY A 70 -19.82 -8.82 6.82
N LYS A 71 -20.62 -9.79 6.38
CA LYS A 71 -21.22 -10.77 7.28
C LYS A 71 -20.15 -11.78 7.69
N ALA A 72 -20.07 -12.11 8.98
CA ALA A 72 -19.14 -13.13 9.47
C ALA A 72 -19.50 -14.52 8.90
N VAL A 73 -18.49 -15.30 8.53
CA VAL A 73 -18.71 -16.68 8.09
C VAL A 73 -19.28 -17.50 9.25
N GLY A 74 -20.39 -18.19 9.00
CA GLY A 74 -21.04 -19.04 10.02
C GLY A 74 -21.84 -18.29 11.08
N ALA A 75 -21.96 -16.96 11.02
CA ALA A 75 -22.77 -16.16 11.93
C ALA A 75 -23.62 -15.12 11.18
N LYS A 76 -24.68 -14.62 11.83
CA LYS A 76 -25.54 -13.56 11.25
C LYS A 76 -25.04 -12.14 11.54
N THR A 77 -23.95 -12.01 12.31
CA THR A 77 -23.40 -10.71 12.70
C THR A 77 -22.52 -10.12 11.59
N ARG A 78 -22.38 -8.79 11.60
CA ARG A 78 -21.48 -8.06 10.71
C ARG A 78 -20.20 -7.73 11.47
N ILE A 79 -19.07 -8.03 10.84
CA ILE A 79 -17.74 -7.75 11.37
C ILE A 79 -16.91 -6.98 10.35
N SER A 80 -15.86 -6.38 10.85
CA SER A 80 -14.80 -5.77 10.06
C SER A 80 -13.46 -6.42 10.40
N THR A 81 -12.51 -6.30 9.49
CA THR A 81 -11.10 -6.64 9.74
C THR A 81 -10.21 -5.66 8.99
N ILE A 82 -9.02 -5.42 9.52
CA ILE A 82 -7.99 -4.63 8.86
C ILE A 82 -7.18 -5.57 7.96
N CYS A 83 -6.98 -5.16 6.73
CA CYS A 83 -6.13 -5.82 5.76
C CYS A 83 -4.88 -4.98 5.49
N VAL A 84 -3.73 -5.63 5.43
CA VAL A 84 -2.46 -5.04 5.03
C VAL A 84 -1.96 -5.76 3.77
N TYR A 85 -1.76 -5.00 2.70
CA TYR A 85 -1.25 -5.47 1.42
C TYR A 85 0.23 -5.06 1.27
N ASP A 86 1.14 -6.01 1.19
CA ASP A 86 2.56 -5.77 0.91
C ASP A 86 2.74 -5.40 -0.56
N LYS A 87 3.20 -4.17 -0.84
CA LYS A 87 3.36 -3.64 -2.21
C LYS A 87 4.45 -4.39 -2.99
N GLN A 88 5.47 -4.92 -2.31
CA GLN A 88 6.58 -5.65 -2.95
C GLN A 88 6.19 -7.11 -3.22
N LYS A 89 5.66 -7.80 -2.21
CA LYS A 89 5.28 -9.22 -2.31
C LYS A 89 3.95 -9.43 -3.02
N LYS A 90 3.12 -8.39 -3.11
CA LYS A 90 1.76 -8.42 -3.65
C LYS A 90 0.85 -9.41 -2.92
N THR A 91 1.07 -9.57 -1.63
CA THR A 91 0.31 -10.45 -0.73
C THR A 91 -0.46 -9.62 0.29
N ALA A 92 -1.65 -10.09 0.68
CA ALA A 92 -2.45 -9.47 1.72
C ALA A 92 -2.49 -10.35 2.97
N GLU A 93 -2.39 -9.70 4.13
CA GLU A 93 -2.58 -10.26 5.45
C GLU A 93 -3.81 -9.64 6.10
N ILE A 94 -4.51 -10.43 6.90
CA ILE A 94 -5.78 -10.05 7.53
C ILE A 94 -5.62 -10.13 9.04
N GLY A 95 -6.04 -9.07 9.73
CA GLY A 95 -6.09 -9.02 11.18
C GLY A 95 -7.29 -9.77 11.77
N GLY A 96 -7.43 -9.70 13.09
CA GLY A 96 -8.56 -10.29 13.80
C GLY A 96 -9.90 -9.60 13.49
N GLU A 97 -10.97 -10.21 14.01
CA GLU A 97 -12.31 -9.66 13.88
C GLU A 97 -12.50 -8.40 14.75
N ILE A 98 -13.20 -7.43 14.19
CA ILE A 98 -13.60 -6.19 14.86
C ILE A 98 -15.12 -6.09 14.76
N SER A 99 -15.82 -5.96 15.89
CA SER A 99 -17.26 -5.81 15.87
C SER A 99 -17.67 -4.45 15.30
N ALA A 100 -18.81 -4.42 14.61
CA ALA A 100 -19.32 -3.21 13.94
C ALA A 100 -19.56 -2.03 14.90
N GLU A 101 -19.78 -2.29 16.19
CA GLU A 101 -19.94 -1.25 17.22
C GLU A 101 -18.60 -0.57 17.61
N LYS A 102 -17.47 -1.24 17.41
CA LYS A 102 -16.13 -0.75 17.77
C LYS A 102 -15.47 0.01 16.63
N LEU A 103 -15.74 -0.38 15.39
CA LEU A 103 -15.22 0.29 14.20
C LEU A 103 -16.33 1.09 13.52
N ALA A 104 -16.42 2.37 13.87
CA ALA A 104 -17.34 3.32 13.25
C ALA A 104 -16.58 4.60 12.87
N VAL A 105 -16.84 5.12 11.68
CA VAL A 105 -16.42 6.47 11.30
C VAL A 105 -17.57 7.40 11.70
N LYS A 106 -17.37 8.14 12.80
CA LYS A 106 -18.30 9.18 13.22
C LYS A 106 -17.97 10.47 12.44
N PRO A 107 -18.99 11.27 12.08
CA PRO A 107 -18.79 12.54 11.42
C PRO A 107 -17.92 13.50 12.23
#